data_AF-A0A0G1PDT1-F1
#
_entry.id   AF-A0A0G1PDT1-F1
#
_cell.length_a   1.000
_cell.length_b   1.000
_cell.length_c   1.000
_cell.angle_alpha   90.00
_cell.angle_beta   90.00
_cell.angle_gamma   90.00
#
_symmetry.space_group_name_H-M   'P 1'
#
loop_
_entity.id
_entity.type
_entity.pdbx_description
1 polymer ?
#
loop_
_entity_poly.entity_id
_entity_poly.type
_entity_poly.pdbx_seq_one_letter_code
_entity_poly.pdbx_strand_id
1 'polypeptide(L)'
;MSLTTDSRDPRLGHGADDQPVPQNEVYLVLSAEEIAKGFIRPVRRSYIHVGKITELKGGTIEPLSREEASRFGDPDKYVAFLRYPESESPLVGKALTQKEVDNVGKNIGGCGSFTTMNLTIAETYARDPKFYGATYCCSCQKHLPVNEFVWDGTNERVGS
;
A
#
# COMPACT_ATOMS: atom_id res chain seq x y z
N MET A 1 9.45 20.67 -7.51
CA MET A 1 9.51 19.84 -6.29
C MET A 1 10.76 20.19 -5.54
N SER A 2 10.61 20.61 -4.29
CA SER A 2 11.71 20.96 -3.38
C SER A 2 11.83 19.90 -2.28
N LEU A 3 12.97 19.88 -1.58
CA LEU A 3 13.25 18.93 -0.50
C LEU A 3 13.52 19.69 0.80
N THR A 4 13.16 19.11 1.94
CA THR A 4 13.45 19.67 3.27
C THR A 4 13.86 18.56 4.23
N THR A 5 14.62 18.90 5.25
CA THR A 5 14.89 18.01 6.41
C THR A 5 14.11 18.46 7.66
N ASP A 6 13.36 19.58 7.58
CA ASP A 6 12.50 20.05 8.66
C ASP A 6 11.14 19.36 8.58
N SER A 7 10.88 18.44 9.51
CA SER A 7 9.61 17.72 9.62
C SER A 7 8.41 18.60 9.97
N ARG A 8 8.64 19.87 10.32
CA ARG A 8 7.60 20.86 10.64
C ARG A 8 7.37 21.87 9.51
N ASP A 9 7.99 21.69 8.33
CA ASP A 9 7.74 22.58 7.19
C ASP A 9 6.24 22.55 6.83
N PRO A 10 5.53 23.69 6.89
CA PRO A 10 4.08 23.72 6.71
C PRO A 10 3.63 23.39 5.27
N ARG A 11 4.56 23.25 4.33
CA ARG A 11 4.26 22.88 2.93
C ARG A 11 4.30 21.37 2.68
N LEU A 12 4.58 20.57 3.71
CA LEU A 12 4.57 19.11 3.61
C LEU A 12 3.14 18.59 3.45
N GLY A 13 2.94 17.68 2.49
CA GLY A 13 1.73 16.88 2.40
C GLY A 13 1.86 15.60 3.24
N HIS A 14 0.73 15.07 3.71
CA HIS A 14 0.69 13.89 4.57
C HIS A 14 -0.34 12.87 4.10
N GLY A 15 0.05 11.60 4.09
CA GLY A 15 -0.85 10.47 3.87
C GLY A 15 -1.20 10.21 2.40
N ALA A 16 -2.31 9.50 2.21
CA ALA A 16 -2.85 9.13 0.90
C ALA A 16 -4.00 10.06 0.50
N ASP A 17 -4.16 10.28 -0.79
CA ASP A 17 -5.19 11.14 -1.37
C ASP A 17 -6.40 10.32 -1.83
N ASP A 18 -7.60 10.83 -1.55
CA ASP A 18 -8.85 10.26 -2.06
C ASP A 18 -9.14 10.69 -3.51
N GLN A 19 -8.66 11.88 -3.91
CA GLN A 19 -8.89 12.50 -5.22
C GLN A 19 -7.60 12.92 -5.90
N PRO A 20 -7.58 13.05 -7.24
CA PRO A 20 -6.38 13.51 -7.95
C PRO A 20 -5.93 14.88 -7.46
N VAL A 21 -4.66 14.99 -7.10
CA VAL A 21 -4.00 16.23 -6.67
C VAL A 21 -2.61 16.32 -7.30
N PRO A 22 -2.05 17.54 -7.48
CA PRO A 22 -0.65 17.68 -7.85
C PRO A 22 0.30 17.04 -6.83
N GLN A 23 1.54 16.79 -7.24
CA GLN A 23 2.61 16.41 -6.30
C GLN A 23 2.80 17.49 -5.22
N ASN A 24 3.25 17.06 -4.04
CA ASN A 24 3.56 18.00 -2.96
C ASN A 24 4.64 18.98 -3.42
N GLU A 25 4.53 20.23 -2.98
CA GLU A 25 5.52 21.26 -3.29
C GLU A 25 6.89 20.86 -2.71
N VAL A 26 6.87 20.33 -1.48
CA VAL A 26 8.04 19.93 -0.69
C VAL A 26 7.89 18.49 -0.21
N TYR A 27 8.99 17.73 -0.25
CA TYR A 27 9.09 16.41 0.36
C TYR A 27 10.13 16.40 1.48
N LEU A 28 9.78 15.81 2.61
CA LEU A 28 10.68 15.58 3.74
C LEU A 28 11.68 14.49 3.37
N VAL A 29 12.98 14.70 3.51
CA VAL A 29 14.03 13.71 3.28
C VAL A 29 14.93 13.58 4.50
N LEU A 30 15.69 12.49 4.55
CA LEU A 30 16.73 12.33 5.57
C LEU A 30 17.85 13.35 5.38
N SER A 31 18.49 13.74 6.49
CA SER A 31 19.66 14.63 6.44
C SER A 31 20.86 13.92 5.83
N ALA A 32 21.85 14.69 5.39
CA ALA A 32 23.09 14.14 4.83
C ALA A 32 23.82 13.23 5.83
N GLU A 33 23.77 13.56 7.13
CA GLU A 33 24.33 12.77 8.22
C GLU A 33 23.64 11.41 8.36
N GLU A 34 22.31 11.35 8.22
CA GLU A 34 21.58 10.09 8.23
C GLU A 34 21.87 9.23 7.00
N ILE A 35 21.99 9.85 5.82
CA ILE A 35 22.38 9.18 4.58
C ILE A 35 23.81 8.63 4.67
N ALA A 36 24.73 9.34 5.32
CA ALA A 36 26.13 8.92 5.50
C ALA A 36 26.27 7.63 6.34
N LYS A 37 25.22 7.22 7.08
CA LYS A 37 25.19 5.92 7.79
C LYS A 37 25.04 4.72 6.84
N GLY A 38 24.90 4.94 5.53
CA GLY A 38 24.85 3.92 4.49
C GLY A 38 23.45 3.37 4.22
N PHE A 39 23.23 2.68 3.10
CA PHE A 39 21.90 2.15 2.73
C PHE A 39 21.67 0.72 3.23
N ILE A 40 20.44 0.40 3.63
CA ILE A 40 20.03 -0.95 4.04
C ILE A 40 19.21 -1.67 2.96
N ARG A 41 18.75 -0.95 1.94
CA ARG A 41 18.14 -1.46 0.71
C ARG A 41 18.87 -0.88 -0.51
N PRO A 42 18.78 -1.52 -1.69
CA PRO A 42 19.25 -0.91 -2.93
C PRO A 42 18.53 0.41 -3.23
N VAL A 43 19.25 1.40 -3.74
CA VAL A 43 18.64 2.65 -4.23
C VAL A 43 17.84 2.33 -5.49
N ARG A 44 16.52 2.46 -5.41
CA ARG A 44 15.60 2.26 -6.53
C ARG A 44 14.80 3.51 -6.76
N ARG A 45 14.77 3.97 -8.01
CA ARG A 45 14.13 5.24 -8.38
C ARG A 45 12.75 5.06 -8.99
N SER A 46 12.36 3.84 -9.32
CA SER A 46 11.16 3.58 -10.09
C SER A 46 10.32 2.49 -9.48
N TYR A 47 9.01 2.65 -9.56
CA TYR A 47 8.02 1.73 -9.02
C TYR A 47 6.75 1.74 -9.85
N ILE A 48 5.99 0.66 -9.73
CA ILE A 48 4.77 0.39 -10.49
C ILE A 48 3.58 0.34 -9.55
N HIS A 49 2.50 1.04 -9.88
CA HIS A 49 1.25 0.99 -9.10
C HIS A 49 0.46 -0.28 -9.43
N VAL A 50 0.60 -1.30 -8.58
CA VAL A 50 -0.07 -2.59 -8.77
C VAL A 50 -1.40 -2.67 -8.03
N GLY A 51 -1.61 -1.81 -7.02
CA GLY A 51 -2.86 -1.71 -6.26
C GLY A 51 -2.81 -2.49 -4.94
N LYS A 52 -3.93 -2.46 -4.22
CA LYS A 52 -4.10 -3.12 -2.92
C LYS A 52 -4.17 -4.62 -3.10
N ILE A 53 -3.44 -5.37 -2.29
CA ILE A 53 -3.58 -6.83 -2.26
C ILE A 53 -4.78 -7.23 -1.41
N THR A 54 -5.62 -8.12 -1.93
CA THR A 54 -6.68 -8.74 -1.14
C THR A 54 -6.07 -9.87 -0.32
N GLU A 55 -5.55 -9.55 0.87
CA GLU A 55 -4.89 -10.52 1.74
C GLU A 55 -5.86 -11.39 2.52
N LEU A 56 -5.52 -12.68 2.62
CA LEU A 56 -6.20 -13.62 3.52
C LEU A 56 -5.66 -13.57 4.96
N LYS A 57 -4.51 -12.92 5.18
CA LYS A 57 -3.78 -12.93 6.47
C LYS A 57 -3.60 -14.35 7.04
N GLY A 58 -3.33 -15.33 6.18
CA GLY A 58 -3.21 -16.75 6.58
C GLY A 58 -4.54 -17.42 6.98
N GLY A 59 -5.67 -16.75 6.76
CA GLY A 59 -7.00 -17.29 7.01
C GLY A 59 -7.48 -18.27 5.94
N THR A 60 -8.47 -19.07 6.31
CA THR A 60 -9.13 -20.03 5.42
C THR A 60 -10.45 -19.46 4.91
N ILE A 61 -10.78 -19.73 3.65
CA ILE A 61 -12.08 -19.38 3.07
C ILE A 61 -12.95 -20.63 3.09
N GLU A 62 -14.10 -20.51 3.73
CA GLU A 62 -15.12 -21.55 3.81
C GLU A 62 -16.38 -21.07 3.08
N PRO A 63 -17.01 -21.89 2.22
CA PRO A 63 -18.26 -21.50 1.57
C PRO A 63 -19.37 -21.30 2.61
N LEU A 64 -20.24 -20.31 2.40
CA LEU A 64 -21.40 -20.06 3.25
C LEU A 64 -22.65 -20.66 2.60
N SER A 65 -23.47 -21.32 3.41
CA SER A 65 -24.86 -21.59 3.04
C SER A 65 -25.70 -20.31 3.08
N ARG A 66 -26.86 -20.33 2.43
CA ARG A 66 -27.78 -19.19 2.42
C ARG A 66 -28.26 -18.83 3.83
N GLU A 67 -28.51 -19.85 4.66
CA GLU A 67 -28.90 -19.70 6.06
C GLU A 67 -27.79 -19.04 6.88
N GLU A 68 -26.52 -19.41 6.66
CA GLU A 68 -25.39 -18.78 7.35
C GLU A 68 -25.14 -17.36 6.86
N ALA A 69 -25.28 -17.10 5.56
CA ALA A 69 -25.17 -15.77 4.96
C ALA A 69 -26.21 -14.79 5.53
N SER A 70 -27.41 -15.26 5.86
CA SER A 70 -28.47 -14.42 6.46
C SER A 70 -28.07 -13.77 7.79
N ARG A 71 -27.10 -14.36 8.51
CA ARG A 71 -26.55 -13.79 9.76
C ARG A 71 -25.76 -12.50 9.53
N PHE A 72 -25.36 -12.23 8.29
CA PHE A 72 -24.57 -11.06 7.88
C PHE A 72 -25.40 -10.03 7.09
N GLY A 73 -26.73 -10.19 7.06
CA GLY A 73 -27.65 -9.31 6.35
C GLY A 73 -28.24 -9.97 5.13
N ASP A 74 -27.90 -9.48 3.94
CA ASP A 74 -28.44 -9.99 2.67
C ASP A 74 -27.85 -11.38 2.35
N PRO A 75 -28.65 -12.45 2.39
CA PRO A 75 -28.16 -13.82 2.18
C PRO A 75 -27.69 -14.08 0.75
N ASP A 76 -28.11 -13.27 -0.23
CA ASP A 76 -27.72 -13.45 -1.63
C ASP A 76 -26.44 -12.65 -1.97
N LYS A 77 -25.95 -11.83 -1.03
CA LYS A 77 -24.74 -11.01 -1.19
C LYS A 77 -23.45 -11.74 -0.83
N TYR A 78 -23.49 -12.60 0.19
CA TYR A 78 -22.30 -13.25 0.77
C TYR A 78 -22.26 -14.73 0.42
N VAL A 79 -21.12 -15.19 -0.12
CA VAL A 79 -20.96 -16.56 -0.64
C VAL A 79 -19.93 -17.37 0.15
N ALA A 80 -19.10 -16.72 0.95
CA ALA A 80 -18.05 -17.36 1.71
C ALA A 80 -17.69 -16.58 2.97
N PHE A 81 -17.00 -17.23 3.90
CA PHE A 81 -16.49 -16.64 5.14
C PHE A 81 -14.98 -16.82 5.21
N LEU A 82 -14.27 -15.71 5.39
CA LEU A 82 -12.84 -15.70 5.71
C LEU A 82 -12.66 -15.82 7.21
N ARG A 83 -12.15 -16.97 7.66
CA ARG A 83 -11.79 -17.22 9.04
C ARG A 83 -10.32 -16.86 9.26
N TYR A 84 -10.04 -15.91 10.14
CA TYR A 84 -8.67 -15.56 10.49
C TYR A 84 -8.03 -16.64 11.37
N PRO A 85 -6.68 -16.79 11.31
CA PRO A 85 -5.98 -17.73 12.19
C PRO A 85 -6.07 -17.29 13.66
N GLU A 86 -5.95 -18.25 14.57
CA GLU A 86 -6.05 -18.00 16.02
C GLU A 86 -5.02 -16.99 16.53
N SER A 87 -3.87 -16.88 15.87
CA SER A 87 -2.80 -15.93 16.20
C SER A 87 -3.16 -14.47 15.89
N GLU A 88 -4.12 -14.23 15.00
CA GLU A 88 -4.57 -12.89 14.61
C GLU A 88 -5.87 -12.53 15.32
N SER A 89 -6.89 -13.39 15.19
CA SER A 89 -8.16 -13.23 15.90
C SER A 89 -9.02 -14.49 15.80
N PRO A 90 -9.16 -15.30 16.87
CA PRO A 90 -9.86 -16.59 16.81
C PRO A 90 -11.38 -16.48 16.71
N LEU A 91 -11.97 -15.34 17.08
CA LEU A 91 -13.42 -15.13 17.16
C LEU A 91 -13.98 -14.27 16.04
N VAL A 92 -13.13 -13.74 15.17
CA VAL A 92 -13.51 -12.74 14.16
C VAL A 92 -13.14 -13.27 12.78
N GLY A 93 -14.08 -13.12 11.86
CA GLY A 93 -13.86 -13.38 10.44
C GLY A 93 -14.66 -12.39 9.61
N LYS A 94 -14.60 -12.53 8.29
CA LYS A 94 -15.27 -11.62 7.36
C LYS A 94 -16.10 -12.40 6.36
N ALA A 95 -17.40 -12.10 6.29
CA ALA A 95 -18.24 -12.56 5.19
C ALA A 95 -17.80 -11.89 3.87
N LEU A 96 -17.59 -12.69 2.84
CA LEU A 96 -17.07 -12.29 1.54
C LEU A 96 -18.15 -12.38 0.47
N THR A 97 -18.20 -11.38 -0.38
CA THR A 97 -18.94 -11.41 -1.66
C THR A 97 -18.19 -12.25 -2.69
N GLN A 98 -18.88 -12.71 -3.74
CA GLN A 98 -18.23 -13.46 -4.84
C GLN A 98 -17.05 -12.68 -5.43
N LYS A 99 -17.22 -11.37 -5.64
CA LYS A 99 -16.15 -10.49 -6.14
C LYS A 99 -14.94 -10.46 -5.21
N GLU A 100 -15.13 -10.49 -3.89
CA GLU A 100 -14.01 -10.52 -2.95
C GLU A 100 -13.29 -11.86 -3.00
N VAL A 101 -14.03 -12.98 -3.04
CA VAL A 101 -13.45 -14.33 -3.20
C VAL A 101 -12.62 -14.41 -4.49
N ASP A 102 -13.14 -13.92 -5.60
CA ASP A 102 -12.45 -13.95 -6.90
C ASP A 102 -11.17 -13.10 -6.93
N ASN A 103 -11.07 -12.10 -6.04
CA ASN A 103 -9.95 -11.17 -5.97
C ASN A 103 -8.91 -11.52 -4.90
N VAL A 104 -9.13 -12.58 -4.13
CA VAL A 104 -8.18 -13.09 -3.14
C VAL A 104 -6.80 -13.30 -3.76
N GLY A 105 -5.76 -12.76 -3.11
CA GLY A 105 -4.38 -12.86 -3.57
C GLY A 105 -4.07 -12.02 -4.82
N LYS A 106 -5.06 -11.30 -5.38
CA LYS A 106 -4.87 -10.40 -6.51
C LYS A 106 -4.68 -8.97 -6.01
N ASN A 107 -3.90 -8.21 -6.79
CA ASN A 107 -3.86 -6.77 -6.63
C ASN A 107 -5.06 -6.14 -7.34
N ILE A 108 -5.75 -5.23 -6.66
CA ILE A 108 -6.92 -4.53 -7.16
C ILE A 108 -6.71 -3.01 -7.15
N GLY A 109 -7.20 -2.34 -8.19
CA GLY A 109 -7.19 -0.87 -8.27
C GLY A 109 -5.85 -0.23 -8.66
N GLY A 110 -4.83 -1.02 -9.04
CA GLY A 110 -3.59 -0.50 -9.61
C GLY A 110 -3.76 -0.05 -11.06
N CYS A 111 -3.20 1.11 -11.42
CA CYS A 111 -3.21 1.58 -12.81
C CYS A 111 -2.11 0.96 -13.69
N GLY A 112 -1.14 0.25 -13.09
CA GLY A 112 0.00 -0.33 -13.81
C GLY A 112 1.03 0.69 -14.31
N SER A 113 0.85 1.98 -14.01
CA SER A 113 1.76 3.02 -14.46
C SER A 113 3.10 2.97 -13.74
N PHE A 114 4.13 3.40 -14.46
CA PHE A 114 5.50 3.50 -14.00
C PHE A 114 5.77 4.93 -13.51
N THR A 115 6.22 5.08 -12.26
CA THR A 115 6.60 6.37 -11.69
C THR A 115 8.08 6.38 -11.31
N THR A 116 8.81 7.39 -11.79
CA THR A 116 10.22 7.63 -11.41
C THR A 116 10.28 8.79 -10.42
N MET A 117 10.95 8.59 -9.28
CA MET A 117 11.15 9.60 -8.24
C MET A 117 12.54 10.27 -8.32
N ASN A 118 12.67 11.36 -7.57
CA ASN A 118 13.92 12.05 -7.33
C ASN A 118 14.92 11.15 -6.56
N LEU A 119 16.22 11.32 -6.84
CA LEU A 119 17.29 10.51 -6.25
C LEU A 119 17.32 10.59 -4.72
N THR A 120 17.22 11.78 -4.13
CA THR A 120 17.31 11.95 -2.67
C THR A 120 16.12 11.33 -1.93
N ILE A 121 14.94 11.29 -2.55
CA ILE A 121 13.79 10.54 -2.01
C ILE A 121 14.07 9.04 -2.08
N ALA A 122 14.64 8.55 -3.19
CA ALA A 122 15.02 7.14 -3.32
C ALA A 122 16.10 6.72 -2.31
N GLU A 123 17.09 7.59 -2.06
CA GLU A 123 18.12 7.39 -1.04
C GLU A 123 17.52 7.37 0.38
N THR A 124 16.49 8.20 0.62
CA THR A 124 15.73 8.17 1.88
C THR A 124 15.08 6.81 2.08
N TYR A 125 14.39 6.25 1.09
CA TYR A 125 13.85 4.88 1.16
C TYR A 125 14.94 3.81 1.33
N ALA A 126 16.08 3.98 0.64
CA ALA A 126 17.18 3.02 0.71
C ALA A 126 17.81 2.97 2.11
N ARG A 127 17.82 4.10 2.82
CA ARG A 127 18.29 4.20 4.21
C ARG A 127 17.22 3.79 5.23
N ASP A 128 15.99 4.23 5.04
CA ASP A 128 14.84 3.95 5.91
C ASP A 128 13.59 3.63 5.05
N PRO A 129 13.31 2.34 4.79
CA PRO A 129 12.17 1.93 3.99
C PRO A 129 10.82 2.34 4.60
N LYS A 130 10.74 2.59 5.91
CA LYS A 130 9.49 2.95 6.59
C LYS A 130 9.29 4.46 6.73
N PHE A 131 10.21 5.27 6.20
CA PHE A 131 10.18 6.72 6.32
C PHE A 131 8.89 7.35 5.78
N TYR A 132 8.34 6.80 4.69
CA TYR A 132 7.10 7.26 4.08
C TYR A 132 6.01 6.19 4.16
N GLY A 133 4.78 6.63 4.46
CA GLY A 133 3.58 5.78 4.39
C GLY A 133 2.87 5.80 3.04
N ALA A 134 3.12 6.80 2.20
CA ALA A 134 2.51 6.95 0.87
C ALA A 134 3.51 7.46 -0.17
N THR A 135 3.27 7.14 -1.44
CA THR A 135 4.06 7.64 -2.58
C THR A 135 3.15 8.03 -3.74
N TYR A 136 3.62 8.91 -4.62
CA TYR A 136 2.82 9.48 -5.69
C TYR A 136 2.75 8.57 -6.92
N CYS A 137 1.56 8.39 -7.49
CA CYS A 137 1.37 7.76 -8.79
C CYS A 137 1.21 8.83 -9.87
N CYS A 138 2.08 8.84 -10.89
CA CYS A 138 2.04 9.86 -11.95
C CYS A 138 0.79 9.79 -12.85
N SER A 139 0.20 8.59 -13.01
CA SER A 139 -1.00 8.39 -13.84
C SER A 139 -2.29 8.65 -13.06
N CYS A 140 -2.40 8.13 -11.84
CA CYS A 140 -3.57 8.41 -10.99
C CYS A 140 -3.59 9.84 -10.45
N GLN A 141 -2.42 10.49 -10.41
CA GLN A 141 -2.19 11.79 -9.79
C GLN A 141 -2.59 11.81 -8.31
N LYS A 142 -2.16 10.81 -7.54
CA LYS A 142 -2.48 10.65 -6.11
C LYS A 142 -1.30 10.10 -5.36
N HIS A 143 -1.14 10.50 -4.09
CA HIS A 143 -0.38 9.73 -3.12
C HIS A 143 -1.22 8.54 -2.67
N LEU A 144 -0.65 7.35 -2.77
CA LEU A 144 -1.31 6.12 -2.34
C LEU A 144 -0.38 5.36 -1.38
N PRO A 145 -0.92 4.48 -0.52
CA PRO A 145 -0.12 3.67 0.38
C PRO A 145 1.04 2.97 -0.33
N VAL A 146 2.25 3.01 0.26
CA VAL A 146 3.46 2.45 -0.38
C VAL A 146 3.36 0.96 -0.68
N ASN A 147 2.58 0.22 0.11
CA ASN A 147 2.32 -1.20 -0.12
C ASN A 147 1.43 -1.48 -1.35
N GLU A 148 0.87 -0.48 -2.01
CA GLU A 148 0.20 -0.64 -3.31
C GLU A 148 1.16 -0.65 -4.50
N PHE A 149 2.44 -0.40 -4.26
CA PHE A 149 3.46 -0.30 -5.31
C PHE A 149 4.51 -1.39 -5.16
N VAL A 150 5.12 -1.77 -6.29
CA VAL A 150 6.32 -2.62 -6.32
C VAL A 150 7.48 -1.86 -6.92
N TRP A 151 8.68 -2.09 -6.43
CA TRP A 151 9.88 -1.55 -7.07
C TRP A 151 10.08 -2.17 -8.45
N ASP A 152 10.47 -1.34 -9.43
CA ASP A 152 10.72 -1.78 -10.80
C ASP A 152 11.71 -2.96 -10.86
N GLY A 153 11.41 -3.92 -11.72
CA GLY A 153 12.18 -5.16 -11.88
C GLY A 153 12.08 -6.13 -10.71
N THR A 154 11.17 -5.92 -9.75
CA THR A 154 11.01 -6.79 -8.57
C THR A 154 9.54 -7.02 -8.20
N ASN A 155 9.31 -7.94 -7.26
CA ASN A 155 8.02 -8.09 -6.56
C ASN A 155 8.06 -7.48 -5.14
N GLU A 156 9.13 -6.77 -4.79
CA GLU A 156 9.31 -6.15 -3.48
C GLU A 156 8.40 -4.90 -3.38
N ARG A 157 7.62 -4.80 -2.30
CA ARG A 157 6.74 -3.65 -2.09
C ARG A 157 7.55 -2.39 -1.80
N VAL A 158 7.06 -1.24 -2.23
CA VAL A 158 7.64 0.02 -1.78
C VAL A 158 7.42 0.12 -0.26
N GLY A 159 8.49 0.48 0.44
CA GLY A 159 8.51 0.60 1.89
C GLY A 159 8.45 -0.71 2.68
N SER A 160 8.93 -1.84 2.13
CA SER A 160 9.14 -3.11 2.85
C SER A 160 10.55 -3.35 3.37
#